data_AF-A0A7X6ZGQ8-F1
#
_entry.id   AF-A0A7X6ZGQ8-F1
#
_cell.length_a   1.000
_cell.length_b   1.000
_cell.length_c   1.000
_cell.angle_alpha   90.00
_cell.angle_beta   90.00
_cell.angle_gamma   90.00
#
_symmetry.space_group_name_H-M   'P 1'
#
loop_
_entity.id
_entity.type
_entity.pdbx_description
1 polymer ?
#
loop_
_entity_poly.entity_id
_entity_poly.type
_entity_poly.pdbx_seq_one_letter_code
_entity_poly.pdbx_strand_id
1 'polypeptide(L)'
;MNKIKYKFTDVFIAEEFERIYSVYHSRVFLGTDPILFLYEYSDPLDREIVALLASSLAYGRVTQIITSINRLLLPMGDSPADFIKSTKPSKLTDLYKDFRHRFTGPEDIAQLLTGIRKLLRKYGSLNECFIAGYNENDDTILPGLISFVEEIFPEINYLLPNPERGSACKRLNLFLRWMVRKDEIDPGGWFGVSPAKLISPLDAHMF
;
A
#
# COMPACT_ATOMS: atom_id res chain seq x y z
N MET A 1 -14.88 34.74 -20.21
CA MET A 1 -13.83 33.71 -20.35
C MET A 1 -14.32 32.65 -21.31
N ASN A 2 -13.75 32.58 -22.52
CA ASN A 2 -14.04 31.54 -23.49
C ASN A 2 -13.52 30.20 -22.97
N LYS A 3 -14.43 29.28 -22.58
CA LYS A 3 -14.06 27.87 -22.38
C LYS A 3 -13.75 27.29 -23.75
N ILE A 4 -12.48 27.10 -24.05
CA ILE A 4 -12.05 26.31 -25.21
C ILE A 4 -12.56 24.89 -24.97
N LYS A 5 -13.59 24.47 -25.72
CA LYS A 5 -14.04 23.08 -25.75
C LYS A 5 -13.12 22.32 -26.70
N TYR A 6 -12.08 21.71 -26.16
CA TYR A 6 -11.33 20.70 -26.91
C TYR A 6 -12.24 19.48 -27.10
N LYS A 7 -12.51 19.11 -28.36
CA LYS A 7 -13.10 17.82 -28.71
C LYS A 7 -11.96 16.88 -29.04
N PHE A 8 -11.53 16.08 -28.07
CA PHE A 8 -10.61 14.99 -28.31
C PHE A 8 -11.40 13.75 -28.75
N THR A 9 -10.85 12.96 -29.66
CA THR A 9 -11.39 11.62 -29.98
C THR A 9 -10.84 10.60 -28.98
N ASP A 10 -11.56 9.51 -28.73
CA ASP A 10 -11.09 8.44 -27.83
C ASP A 10 -9.75 7.86 -28.29
N VAL A 11 -9.52 7.78 -29.61
CA VAL A 11 -8.26 7.35 -30.21
C VAL A 11 -7.11 8.28 -29.85
N PHE A 12 -7.30 9.60 -29.98
CA PHE A 12 -6.27 10.58 -29.64
C PHE A 12 -5.92 10.55 -28.15
N ILE A 13 -6.92 10.40 -27.28
CA ILE A 13 -6.70 10.30 -25.83
C ILE A 13 -5.90 9.03 -25.49
N ALA A 14 -6.25 7.89 -26.10
CA ALA A 14 -5.55 6.64 -25.88
C ALA A 14 -4.06 6.74 -26.31
N GLU A 15 -3.80 7.27 -27.51
CA GLU A 15 -2.43 7.47 -28.00
C GLU A 15 -1.61 8.38 -27.09
N GLU A 16 -2.22 9.46 -26.58
CA GLU A 16 -1.53 10.37 -25.67
C GLU A 16 -1.23 9.72 -24.31
N PHE A 17 -2.13 8.89 -23.78
CA PHE A 17 -1.85 8.13 -22.56
C PHE A 17 -0.75 7.10 -22.75
N GLU A 18 -0.72 6.39 -23.87
CA GLU A 18 0.38 5.47 -24.20
C GLU A 18 1.71 6.22 -24.32
N ARG A 19 1.70 7.41 -24.93
CA ARG A 19 2.89 8.27 -25.02
C ARG A 19 3.36 8.70 -23.64
N ILE A 20 2.48 9.22 -22.78
CA ILE A 20 2.80 9.61 -21.40
C ILE A 20 3.34 8.41 -20.62
N TYR A 21 2.69 7.25 -20.72
CA TYR A 21 3.13 6.02 -20.08
C TYR A 21 4.54 5.63 -20.53
N SER A 22 4.82 5.61 -21.83
CA SER A 22 6.14 5.26 -22.37
C SER A 22 7.27 6.19 -21.88
N VAL A 23 6.96 7.45 -21.56
CA VAL A 23 7.94 8.43 -21.09
C VAL A 23 8.16 8.33 -19.59
N TYR A 24 7.08 8.21 -18.81
CA TYR A 24 7.14 8.34 -17.35
C TYR A 24 7.09 7.02 -16.58
N HIS A 25 6.78 5.90 -17.23
CA HIS A 25 6.87 4.57 -16.64
C HIS A 25 8.32 4.09 -16.59
N SER A 26 9.17 4.80 -15.84
CA SER A 26 10.58 4.46 -15.69
C SER A 26 11.10 4.73 -14.28
N ARG A 27 12.02 3.86 -13.83
CA ARG A 27 12.63 3.93 -12.48
C ARG A 27 13.37 5.25 -12.21
N VAL A 28 13.79 5.97 -13.25
CA VAL A 28 14.46 7.27 -13.12
C VAL A 28 13.60 8.30 -12.38
N PHE A 29 12.27 8.16 -12.42
CA PHE A 29 11.33 9.06 -11.76
C PHE A 29 10.99 8.65 -10.32
N LEU A 30 11.56 7.57 -9.81
CA LEU A 30 11.24 7.03 -8.48
C LEU A 30 12.04 7.65 -7.33
N GLY A 31 12.92 8.62 -7.57
CA GLY A 31 13.97 9.05 -6.62
C GLY A 31 13.53 9.44 -5.20
N THR A 32 12.23 9.63 -4.96
CA THR A 32 11.66 9.86 -3.62
C THR A 32 10.36 9.09 -3.34
N ASP A 33 10.03 8.12 -4.17
CA ASP A 33 8.82 7.32 -4.02
C ASP A 33 9.03 6.25 -2.93
N PRO A 34 8.09 6.07 -1.98
CA PRO A 34 8.16 5.01 -0.97
C PRO A 34 8.28 3.59 -1.54
N ILE A 35 7.93 3.35 -2.81
CA ILE A 35 8.13 2.06 -3.47
C ILE A 35 9.59 1.60 -3.45
N LEU A 36 10.55 2.55 -3.34
CA LEU A 36 11.98 2.23 -3.30
C LEU A 36 12.34 1.26 -2.17
N PHE A 37 11.68 1.36 -1.02
CA PHE A 37 11.91 0.46 0.11
C PHE A 37 11.56 -0.99 -0.22
N LEU A 38 10.61 -1.25 -1.12
CA LEU A 38 10.20 -2.60 -1.47
C LEU A 38 11.30 -3.34 -2.25
N TYR A 39 12.13 -2.61 -3.01
CA TYR A 39 13.21 -3.22 -3.78
C TYR A 39 14.36 -3.73 -2.91
N GLU A 40 14.44 -3.29 -1.66
CA GLU A 40 15.42 -3.78 -0.69
C GLU A 40 15.11 -5.21 -0.23
N TYR A 41 13.88 -5.70 -0.48
CA TYR A 41 13.39 -6.99 -0.01
C TYR A 41 13.03 -7.91 -1.18
N SER A 42 13.88 -8.92 -1.41
CA SER A 42 13.66 -9.94 -2.45
C SER A 42 12.58 -10.96 -2.08
N ASP A 43 12.45 -11.29 -0.79
CA ASP A 43 11.42 -12.20 -0.28
C ASP A 43 10.04 -11.52 -0.36
N PRO A 44 9.05 -12.11 -1.06
CA PRO A 44 7.68 -11.60 -1.10
C PRO A 44 7.03 -11.43 0.28
N LEU A 45 7.36 -12.29 1.25
CA LEU A 45 6.82 -12.23 2.60
C LEU A 45 7.31 -10.99 3.36
N ASP A 46 8.55 -10.58 3.14
CA ASP A 46 9.08 -9.35 3.73
C ASP A 46 8.56 -8.12 2.96
N ARG A 47 8.52 -8.22 1.63
CA ARG A 47 8.06 -7.13 0.76
C ARG A 47 6.62 -6.72 1.04
N GLU A 48 5.70 -7.66 1.25
CA GLU A 48 4.30 -7.33 1.52
C GLU A 48 4.13 -6.52 2.82
N ILE A 49 4.97 -6.79 3.82
CA ILE A 49 4.99 -6.05 5.09
C ILE A 49 5.48 -4.63 4.82
N VAL A 50 6.61 -4.51 4.14
CA VAL A 50 7.22 -3.22 3.81
C VAL A 50 6.27 -2.38 2.94
N ALA A 51 5.61 -3.00 1.97
CA ALA A 51 4.62 -2.35 1.11
C ALA A 51 3.42 -1.82 1.91
N LEU A 52 2.88 -2.61 2.84
CA LEU A 52 1.75 -2.17 3.67
C LEU A 52 2.17 -1.04 4.62
N LEU A 53 3.34 -1.12 5.25
CA LEU A 53 3.85 -0.08 6.14
C LEU A 53 4.18 1.21 5.39
N ALA A 54 4.88 1.11 4.26
CA ALA A 54 5.26 2.25 3.43
C ALA A 54 4.03 3.00 2.90
N SER A 55 3.05 2.25 2.37
CA SER A 55 1.82 2.84 1.87
C SER A 55 0.98 3.48 2.99
N SER A 56 0.92 2.84 4.16
CA SER A 56 0.21 3.36 5.34
C SER A 56 0.76 4.72 5.78
N LEU A 57 2.06 4.96 5.65
CA LEU A 57 2.73 6.21 5.99
C LEU A 57 2.87 7.20 4.82
N ALA A 58 2.33 6.88 3.62
CA ALA A 58 2.48 7.70 2.42
C ALA A 58 1.57 8.95 2.41
N TYR A 59 1.72 9.84 3.41
CA TYR A 59 1.02 11.11 3.48
C TYR A 59 1.84 12.19 4.19
N GLY A 60 1.68 13.45 3.78
CA GLY A 60 2.51 14.55 4.25
C GLY A 60 3.68 14.83 3.31
N ARG A 61 4.76 15.43 3.85
CA ARG A 61 5.92 15.81 3.03
C ARG A 61 6.76 14.58 2.71
N VAL A 62 7.17 14.44 1.46
CA VAL A 62 7.95 13.28 0.97
C VAL A 62 9.17 12.99 1.84
N THR A 63 9.94 14.00 2.23
CA THR A 63 11.10 13.82 3.12
C THR A 63 10.74 13.23 4.49
N GLN A 64 9.59 13.61 5.05
CA GLN A 64 9.08 13.06 6.31
C GLN A 64 8.58 11.63 6.14
N ILE A 65 7.93 11.31 5.01
CA ILE A 65 7.48 9.96 4.68
C ILE A 65 8.69 9.01 4.65
N ILE A 66 9.72 9.34 3.85
CA ILE A 66 10.94 8.54 3.73
C ILE A 66 11.65 8.38 5.07
N THR A 67 11.75 9.45 5.87
CA THR A 67 12.37 9.39 7.21
C THR A 67 11.59 8.47 8.15
N SER A 68 10.25 8.54 8.13
CA SER A 68 9.41 7.72 9.01
C SER A 68 9.43 6.25 8.62
N ILE A 69 9.42 5.93 7.32
CA ILE A 69 9.53 4.54 6.85
C ILE A 69 10.89 3.95 7.26
N ASN A 70 11.99 4.66 7.02
CA ASN A 70 13.32 4.25 7.48
C ASN A 70 13.34 3.95 8.99
N ARG A 71 12.84 4.87 9.81
CA ARG A 71 12.77 4.67 11.28
C ARG A 71 11.93 3.46 11.69
N LEU A 72 10.87 3.18 10.95
CA LEU A 72 9.98 2.05 11.21
C LEU A 72 10.65 0.71 10.86
N LEU A 73 11.32 0.65 9.71
CA LEU A 73 11.94 -0.57 9.18
C LEU A 73 13.30 -0.89 9.82
N LEU A 74 14.05 0.12 10.26
CA LEU A 74 15.41 -0.06 10.80
C LEU A 74 15.51 -1.16 11.88
N PRO A 75 14.61 -1.27 12.87
CA PRO A 75 14.68 -2.35 13.86
C PRO A 75 14.31 -3.74 13.32
N MET A 76 13.66 -3.80 12.17
CA MET A 76 13.20 -5.05 11.53
C MET A 76 14.32 -5.74 10.74
N GLY A 77 15.30 -4.96 10.26
CA GLY A 77 16.41 -5.46 9.46
C GLY A 77 15.95 -6.05 8.12
N ASP A 78 16.62 -7.12 7.71
CA ASP A 78 16.44 -7.74 6.38
C ASP A 78 15.22 -8.67 6.30
N SER A 79 14.61 -9.03 7.45
CA SER A 79 13.46 -9.96 7.50
C SER A 79 12.28 -9.43 8.34
N PRO A 80 11.58 -8.37 7.89
CA PRO A 80 10.37 -7.83 8.52
C PRO A 80 9.30 -8.87 8.90
N ALA A 81 9.03 -9.86 8.05
CA ALA A 81 8.04 -10.89 8.33
C ALA A 81 8.42 -11.70 9.57
N ASP A 82 9.68 -12.16 9.64
CA ASP A 82 10.19 -12.92 10.76
C ASP A 82 10.35 -12.07 12.02
N PHE A 83 10.76 -10.81 11.88
CA PHE A 83 10.77 -9.85 12.98
C PHE A 83 9.38 -9.71 13.62
N ILE A 84 8.34 -9.50 12.81
CA ILE A 84 6.95 -9.37 13.30
C ILE A 84 6.45 -10.71 13.85
N LYS A 85 6.79 -11.86 13.24
CA LYS A 85 6.42 -13.21 13.70
C LYS A 85 7.13 -13.65 15.00
N SER A 86 8.32 -13.14 15.29
CA SER A 86 9.08 -13.50 16.50
C SER A 86 8.86 -12.52 17.65
N THR A 87 8.57 -11.25 17.37
CA THR A 87 8.46 -10.22 18.41
C THR A 87 7.12 -10.26 19.14
N LYS A 88 7.16 -10.15 20.47
CA LYS A 88 5.95 -10.09 21.31
C LYS A 88 5.28 -8.72 21.18
N PRO A 89 3.94 -8.63 21.23
CA PRO A 89 3.23 -7.34 21.13
C PRO A 89 3.71 -6.27 22.10
N SER A 90 3.97 -6.61 23.38
CA SER A 90 4.49 -5.65 24.36
C SER A 90 5.84 -5.05 23.96
N LYS A 91 6.74 -5.87 23.40
CA LYS A 91 8.04 -5.41 22.91
C LYS A 91 7.91 -4.52 21.68
N LEU A 92 6.91 -4.73 20.82
CA LEU A 92 6.62 -3.82 19.71
C LEU A 92 6.18 -2.45 20.22
N THR A 93 5.28 -2.42 21.22
CA THR A 93 4.86 -1.16 21.85
C THR A 93 6.05 -0.40 22.44
N ASP A 94 6.91 -1.08 23.20
CA ASP A 94 8.08 -0.47 23.83
C ASP A 94 9.09 0.06 22.81
N LEU A 95 9.32 -0.70 21.73
CA LEU A 95 10.29 -0.35 20.68
C LEU A 95 9.86 0.90 19.90
N TYR A 96 8.57 1.08 19.68
CA TYR A 96 8.01 2.17 18.89
C TYR A 96 7.36 3.28 19.74
N LYS A 97 7.56 3.28 21.06
CA LYS A 97 6.97 4.26 22.02
C LYS A 97 7.23 5.74 21.68
N ASP A 98 8.34 6.02 20.99
CA ASP A 98 8.75 7.37 20.57
C ASP A 98 8.55 7.59 19.05
N PHE A 99 7.85 6.67 18.38
CA PHE A 99 7.50 6.83 16.98
C PHE A 99 6.49 7.96 16.81
N ARG A 100 6.72 8.82 15.83
CA ARG A 100 5.79 9.87 15.41
C ARG A 100 5.93 10.11 13.91
N HIS A 101 4.79 10.19 13.24
CA HIS A 101 4.67 10.63 11.85
C HIS A 101 3.39 11.45 11.68
N ARG A 102 3.49 12.78 11.66
CA ARG A 102 2.31 13.68 11.57
C ARG A 102 1.34 13.41 12.73
N PHE A 103 0.16 12.85 12.46
CA PHE A 103 -0.83 12.43 13.46
C PHE A 103 -0.71 10.95 13.86
N THR A 104 0.24 10.20 13.28
CA THR A 104 0.54 8.82 13.70
C THR A 104 1.41 8.74 14.90
N GLY A 105 0.86 8.09 15.91
CA GLY A 105 1.51 7.80 17.18
C GLY A 105 2.03 6.36 17.30
N PRO A 106 2.63 6.05 18.45
CA PRO A 106 3.14 4.75 18.83
C PRO A 106 2.05 3.69 18.87
N GLU A 107 0.90 4.05 19.43
CA GLU A 107 -0.22 3.15 19.62
C GLU A 107 -0.72 2.66 18.25
N ASP A 108 -0.80 3.56 17.27
CA ASP A 108 -1.23 3.22 15.91
C ASP A 108 -0.28 2.22 15.23
N ILE A 109 1.04 2.44 15.37
CA ILE A 109 2.06 1.53 14.85
C ILE A 109 2.02 0.18 15.58
N ALA A 110 1.93 0.19 16.91
CA ALA A 110 1.86 -1.03 17.69
C ALA A 110 0.62 -1.87 17.33
N GLN A 111 -0.53 -1.23 17.13
CA GLN A 111 -1.74 -1.90 16.69
C GLN A 111 -1.59 -2.45 15.25
N LEU A 112 -1.06 -1.66 14.31
CA LEU A 112 -0.81 -2.13 12.93
C LEU A 112 0.10 -3.36 12.89
N LEU A 113 1.24 -3.30 13.58
CA LEU A 113 2.18 -4.43 13.63
C LEU A 113 1.59 -5.66 14.33
N THR A 114 0.73 -5.45 15.34
CA THR A 114 0.01 -6.53 16.02
C THR A 114 -1.05 -7.17 15.11
N GLY A 115 -1.77 -6.35 14.33
CA GLY A 115 -2.73 -6.83 13.33
C GLY A 115 -2.04 -7.65 12.23
N ILE A 116 -0.94 -7.13 11.68
CA ILE A 116 -0.10 -7.85 10.70
C ILE A 116 0.38 -9.18 11.30
N ARG A 117 0.89 -9.17 12.53
CA ARG A 117 1.29 -10.39 13.25
C ARG A 117 0.18 -11.43 13.34
N LYS A 118 -1.05 -11.01 13.63
CA LYS A 118 -2.23 -11.90 13.68
C LYS A 118 -2.48 -12.51 12.31
N LEU A 119 -2.42 -11.73 11.23
CA LEU A 119 -2.61 -12.24 9.88
C LEU A 119 -1.54 -13.26 9.50
N LEU A 120 -0.26 -12.94 9.71
CA LEU A 120 0.85 -13.86 9.40
C LEU A 120 0.71 -15.20 10.14
N ARG A 121 0.18 -15.19 11.37
CA ARG A 121 -0.06 -16.42 12.14
C ARG A 121 -1.28 -17.21 11.67
N LYS A 122 -2.30 -16.54 11.15
CA LYS A 122 -3.57 -17.16 10.73
C LYS A 122 -3.52 -17.65 9.29
N TYR A 123 -2.95 -16.85 8.39
CA TYR A 123 -2.98 -17.06 6.94
C TYR A 123 -1.60 -17.38 6.34
N GLY A 124 -0.51 -17.14 7.07
CA GLY A 124 0.86 -17.34 6.59
C GLY A 124 1.44 -16.12 5.86
N SER A 125 0.62 -15.35 5.14
CA SER A 125 0.98 -14.11 4.46
C SER A 125 -0.19 -13.12 4.38
N LEU A 126 0.10 -11.86 4.03
CA LEU A 126 -0.90 -10.87 3.69
C LEU A 126 -1.60 -11.21 2.35
N ASN A 127 -0.87 -11.77 1.38
CA ASN A 127 -1.48 -12.26 0.13
C ASN A 127 -2.58 -13.29 0.40
N GLU A 128 -2.30 -14.31 1.22
CA GLU A 128 -3.26 -15.38 1.52
C GLU A 128 -4.46 -14.84 2.30
N CYS A 129 -4.23 -13.89 3.21
CA CYS A 129 -5.32 -13.19 3.89
C CYS A 129 -6.23 -12.44 2.90
N PHE A 130 -5.65 -11.75 1.92
CA PHE A 130 -6.41 -11.03 0.90
C PHE A 130 -7.19 -12.00 0.01
N ILE A 131 -6.55 -13.09 -0.43
CA ILE A 131 -7.17 -14.13 -1.27
C ILE A 131 -8.35 -14.80 -0.56
N ALA A 132 -8.25 -15.04 0.75
CA ALA A 132 -9.35 -15.63 1.52
C ALA A 132 -10.66 -14.83 1.48
N GLY A 133 -10.58 -13.51 1.28
CA GLY A 133 -11.74 -12.62 1.13
C GLY A 133 -12.04 -12.19 -0.32
N TYR A 134 -11.22 -12.59 -1.29
CA TYR A 134 -11.32 -12.16 -2.69
C TYR A 134 -12.08 -13.18 -3.55
N ASN A 135 -12.99 -12.68 -4.40
CA ASN A 135 -13.71 -13.49 -5.37
C ASN A 135 -13.39 -13.02 -6.81
N GLU A 136 -13.00 -13.97 -7.66
CA GLU A 136 -12.70 -13.69 -9.06
C GLU A 136 -13.92 -13.28 -9.89
N ASN A 137 -15.13 -13.49 -9.38
CA ASN A 137 -16.37 -13.07 -10.05
C ASN A 137 -16.80 -11.65 -9.68
N ASP A 138 -16.19 -11.02 -8.68
CA ASP A 138 -16.49 -9.62 -8.33
C ASP A 138 -15.95 -8.67 -9.40
N ASP A 139 -16.63 -7.55 -9.65
CA ASP A 139 -16.19 -6.58 -10.66
C ASP A 139 -14.81 -5.97 -10.36
N THR A 140 -14.47 -5.83 -9.07
CA THR A 140 -13.24 -5.18 -8.62
C THR A 140 -12.66 -5.86 -7.39
N ILE A 141 -11.48 -5.41 -6.94
CA ILE A 141 -10.84 -5.87 -5.69
C ILE A 141 -11.54 -5.41 -4.40
N LEU A 142 -12.58 -4.58 -4.49
CA LEU A 142 -13.12 -3.86 -3.34
C LEU A 142 -13.63 -4.78 -2.21
N PRO A 143 -14.41 -5.85 -2.47
CA PRO A 143 -14.87 -6.76 -1.41
C PRO A 143 -13.71 -7.45 -0.69
N GLY A 144 -12.71 -7.90 -1.44
CA GLY A 144 -11.48 -8.48 -0.88
C GLY A 144 -10.70 -7.48 -0.02
N LEU A 145 -10.62 -6.22 -0.44
CA LEU A 145 -9.98 -5.16 0.34
C LEU A 145 -10.72 -4.89 1.66
N ILE A 146 -12.06 -4.89 1.66
CA ILE A 146 -12.88 -4.72 2.87
C ILE A 146 -12.56 -5.83 3.86
N SER A 147 -12.66 -7.10 3.42
CA SER A 147 -12.37 -8.27 4.25
C SER A 147 -10.95 -8.24 4.81
N PHE A 148 -9.96 -7.88 3.99
CA PHE A 148 -8.57 -7.74 4.40
C PHE A 148 -8.38 -6.70 5.51
N VAL A 149 -8.99 -5.52 5.37
CA VAL A 149 -8.88 -4.45 6.38
C VAL A 149 -9.55 -4.86 7.70
N GLU A 150 -10.70 -5.51 7.65
CA GLU A 150 -11.42 -5.99 8.85
C GLU A 150 -10.66 -7.08 9.61
N GLU A 151 -9.92 -7.93 8.90
CA GLU A 151 -9.07 -8.95 9.53
C GLU A 151 -7.91 -8.33 10.32
N ILE A 152 -7.34 -7.22 9.85
CA ILE A 152 -6.29 -6.45 10.54
C ILE A 152 -6.90 -5.63 11.69
N PHE A 153 -7.91 -4.81 11.39
CA PHE A 153 -8.56 -3.89 12.30
C PHE A 153 -10.08 -4.10 12.30
N PRO A 154 -10.63 -4.74 13.34
CA PRO A 154 -12.09 -4.82 13.47
C PRO A 154 -12.73 -3.45 13.79
N GLU A 155 -11.94 -2.50 14.32
CA GLU A 155 -12.39 -1.15 14.68
C GLU A 155 -11.92 -0.08 13.67
N ILE A 156 -12.38 1.16 13.84
CA ILE A 156 -11.99 2.27 12.98
C ILE A 156 -10.49 2.57 13.13
N ASN A 157 -9.75 2.43 12.03
CA ASN A 157 -8.35 2.81 11.95
C ASN A 157 -8.11 3.74 10.76
N TYR A 158 -7.39 4.83 10.98
CA TYR A 158 -7.13 5.81 9.92
C TYR A 158 -5.91 5.45 9.06
N LEU A 159 -4.98 4.59 9.53
CA LEU A 159 -3.85 4.12 8.74
C LEU A 159 -4.34 3.24 7.59
N LEU A 160 -5.26 2.33 7.91
CA LEU A 160 -5.93 1.44 6.95
C LEU A 160 -7.43 1.74 6.93
N PRO A 161 -7.88 2.76 6.18
CA PRO A 161 -9.29 3.10 6.11
C PRO A 161 -10.09 1.98 5.40
N ASN A 162 -11.31 1.72 5.87
CA ASN A 162 -12.24 0.82 5.20
C ASN A 162 -13.04 1.61 4.13
N PRO A 163 -13.10 1.13 2.86
CA PRO A 163 -13.80 1.83 1.79
C PRO A 163 -15.33 1.93 2.00
N GLU A 164 -15.96 1.03 2.75
CA GLU A 164 -17.38 1.11 3.09
C GLU A 164 -17.73 2.37 3.90
N ARG A 165 -16.72 3.01 4.51
CA ARG A 165 -16.87 4.26 5.28
C ARG A 165 -16.65 5.50 4.43
N GLY A 166 -16.73 5.38 3.10
CA GLY A 166 -16.65 6.50 2.15
C GLY A 166 -15.22 6.96 1.84
N SER A 167 -14.19 6.22 2.27
CA SER A 167 -12.80 6.56 1.94
C SER A 167 -12.43 6.03 0.56
N ALA A 168 -11.77 6.87 -0.24
CA ALA A 168 -11.18 6.46 -1.52
C ALA A 168 -10.00 5.47 -1.36
N CYS A 169 -9.54 5.22 -0.13
CA CYS A 169 -8.52 4.22 0.20
C CYS A 169 -7.24 4.30 -0.64
N LYS A 170 -6.83 5.53 -1.03
CA LYS A 170 -5.69 5.76 -1.94
C LYS A 170 -4.42 5.02 -1.53
N ARG A 171 -4.10 5.02 -0.24
CA ARG A 171 -2.92 4.33 0.32
C ARG A 171 -3.01 2.81 0.18
N LEU A 172 -4.18 2.23 0.45
CA LEU A 172 -4.41 0.79 0.25
C LEU A 172 -4.41 0.41 -1.23
N ASN A 173 -4.99 1.24 -2.11
CA ASN A 173 -4.91 1.03 -3.55
C ASN A 173 -3.47 1.13 -4.08
N LEU A 174 -2.64 2.02 -3.51
CA LEU A 174 -1.21 2.10 -3.81
C LEU A 174 -0.48 0.81 -3.38
N PHE A 175 -0.76 0.29 -2.18
CA PHE A 175 -0.26 -1.00 -1.71
C PHE A 175 -0.64 -2.16 -2.64
N LEU A 176 -1.91 -2.27 -3.00
CA LEU A 176 -2.39 -3.32 -3.90
C LEU A 176 -1.74 -3.19 -5.29
N ARG A 177 -1.57 -1.96 -5.79
CA ARG A 177 -0.86 -1.71 -7.06
C ARG A 177 0.56 -2.29 -7.00
N TRP A 178 1.32 -1.97 -5.96
CA TRP A 178 2.70 -2.45 -5.80
C TRP A 178 2.82 -3.97 -5.71
N MET A 179 1.84 -4.64 -5.09
CA MET A 179 1.91 -6.08 -4.82
C MET A 179 1.30 -6.94 -5.93
N VAL A 180 0.24 -6.48 -6.59
CA VAL A 180 -0.49 -7.24 -7.62
C VAL A 180 0.13 -7.05 -9.01
N ARG A 181 0.64 -5.86 -9.34
CA ARG A 181 1.32 -5.63 -10.62
C ARG A 181 2.78 -6.07 -10.55
N LYS A 182 3.29 -6.55 -11.68
CA LYS A 182 4.70 -6.84 -11.88
C LYS A 182 5.15 -6.24 -13.20
N ASP A 183 5.84 -5.11 -13.13
CA ASP A 183 6.34 -4.38 -14.30
C ASP A 183 7.68 -3.67 -13.97
N GLU A 184 8.08 -2.66 -14.76
CA GLU A 184 9.34 -1.94 -14.53
C GLU A 184 9.34 -1.24 -13.16
N ILE A 185 8.17 -0.78 -12.71
CA ILE A 185 7.99 -0.01 -11.47
C ILE A 185 7.47 -0.90 -10.34
N ASP A 186 6.35 -1.57 -10.53
CA ASP A 186 5.72 -2.32 -9.45
C ASP A 186 6.40 -3.71 -9.31
N PRO A 187 7.00 -4.03 -8.14
CA PRO A 187 7.80 -5.25 -7.97
C PRO A 187 6.95 -6.52 -7.94
N GLY A 188 5.67 -6.40 -7.59
CA GLY A 188 4.75 -7.50 -7.41
C GLY A 188 5.14 -8.42 -6.26
N GLY A 189 4.60 -9.63 -6.28
CA GLY A 189 4.82 -10.66 -5.27
C GLY A 189 3.52 -11.31 -4.80
N TRP A 190 2.37 -10.70 -5.12
CA TRP A 190 1.08 -11.34 -4.92
C TRP A 190 0.63 -12.10 -6.16
N PHE A 191 0.00 -13.24 -5.91
CA PHE A 191 -0.59 -14.12 -6.92
C PHE A 191 -2.10 -14.27 -6.66
N GLY A 192 -2.84 -14.69 -7.69
CA GLY A 192 -4.28 -14.95 -7.59
C GLY A 192 -5.19 -13.72 -7.75
N VAL A 193 -4.62 -12.52 -7.93
CA VAL A 193 -5.38 -11.28 -8.18
C VAL A 193 -5.04 -10.75 -9.57
N SER A 194 -6.06 -10.45 -10.38
CA SER A 194 -5.85 -9.86 -11.71
C SER A 194 -5.56 -8.35 -11.60
N PRO A 195 -4.48 -7.84 -12.22
CA PRO A 195 -4.21 -6.39 -12.28
C PRO A 195 -5.35 -5.57 -12.87
N ALA A 196 -6.17 -6.16 -13.76
CA ALA A 196 -7.31 -5.48 -14.39
C ALA A 196 -8.42 -5.12 -13.41
N LYS A 197 -8.44 -5.71 -12.21
CA LYS A 197 -9.41 -5.42 -11.15
C LYS A 197 -8.96 -4.32 -10.18
N LEU A 198 -7.73 -3.84 -10.31
CA LEU A 198 -7.20 -2.79 -9.44
C LEU A 198 -7.95 -1.48 -9.65
N ILE A 199 -8.16 -0.76 -8.56
CA ILE A 199 -8.81 0.55 -8.56
C ILE A 199 -7.73 1.62 -8.42
N SER A 200 -7.76 2.65 -9.26
CA SER A 200 -6.91 3.84 -9.14
C SER A 200 -7.77 5.05 -8.83
N PRO A 201 -7.89 5.48 -7.56
CA PRO A 201 -8.69 6.63 -7.22
C PRO A 201 -8.10 7.92 -7.80
N LEU A 202 -8.93 8.72 -8.45
CA LEU A 202 -8.54 10.00 -9.05
C LEU A 202 -8.95 11.18 -8.18
N ASP A 203 -8.12 12.20 -8.13
CA ASP A 203 -8.45 13.46 -7.45
C ASP A 203 -9.33 14.34 -8.33
N ALA A 204 -10.53 14.66 -7.84
CA ALA A 204 -11.46 15.55 -8.54
C ALA A 204 -11.11 17.06 -8.39
N HIS A 205 -10.10 17.39 -7.59
CA HIS A 205 -9.74 18.77 -7.21
C HIS A 205 -8.27 19.10 -7.52
N MET A 206 -7.72 18.52 -8.59
CA MET A 206 -6.46 19.02 -9.15
C MET A 206 -6.77 20.23 -10.03
N PHE A 207 -6.55 21.43 -9.50
CA PHE A 207 -6.68 22.70 -10.23
C PHE A 207 -5.32 23.22 -10.67
#